data_AF-A0A9W4WI91-F1
#
_entry.id   AF-A0A9W4WI91-F1
#
_cell.length_a   1.000
_cell.length_b   1.000
_cell.length_c   1.000
_cell.angle_alpha   90.00
_cell.angle_beta   90.00
_cell.angle_gamma   90.00
#
_symmetry.space_group_name_H-M   'P 1'
#
loop_
_entity.id
_entity.type
_entity.pdbx_description
1 polymer ?
#
loop_
_entity_poly.entity_id
_entity_poly.type
_entity_poly.pdbx_seq_one_letter_code
_entity_poly.pdbx_strand_id
1 'polypeptide(L)'
;WTIHRAWLLLQRQQREARERELYRMHQGMYNAAEELRHTAGPGTRDEGWLYRISQEKKGVYGAGAVPIEYARYQTETPARVAWNHDWKR
;
A
#
# COMPACT_ATOMS: atom_id res chain seq x y z
N TRP A 1 11.48 -4.70 -36.78
CA TRP A 1 10.41 -5.59 -36.29
C TRP A 1 10.78 -6.33 -35.00
N THR A 2 12.04 -6.71 -34.79
CA THR A 2 12.53 -7.39 -33.56
C THR A 2 12.51 -6.52 -32.30
N ILE A 3 13.04 -5.29 -32.37
CA ILE A 3 13.08 -4.36 -31.22
C ILE A 3 11.67 -4.05 -30.70
N HIS A 4 10.73 -3.77 -31.61
CA HIS A 4 9.35 -3.47 -31.25
C HIS A 4 8.67 -4.64 -30.52
N ARG A 5 8.88 -5.87 -30.99
CA ARG A 5 8.34 -7.07 -30.34
C ARG A 5 8.96 -7.32 -28.97
N ALA A 6 10.28 -7.13 -28.85
CA ALA A 6 10.97 -7.23 -27.57
C ALA A 6 10.44 -6.19 -26.57
N TRP A 7 10.18 -4.97 -27.02
CA TRP A 7 9.56 -3.93 -26.19
C TRP A 7 8.16 -4.32 -25.70
N LEU A 8 7.29 -4.80 -26.58
CA LEU A 8 5.95 -5.27 -26.19
C LEU A 8 6.01 -6.44 -25.20
N LEU A 9 6.98 -7.34 -25.37
CA LEU A 9 7.20 -8.45 -24.44
C LEU A 9 7.64 -7.94 -23.07
N LEU A 10 8.59 -7.01 -23.03
CA LEU A 10 9.05 -6.38 -21.78
C LEU A 10 7.90 -5.68 -21.05
N GLN A 11 7.09 -4.88 -21.76
CA GLN A 11 5.92 -4.21 -21.17
C GLN A 11 4.92 -5.21 -20.58
N ARG A 12 4.68 -6.33 -21.27
CA ARG A 12 3.83 -7.41 -20.76
C ARG A 12 4.40 -8.01 -19.48
N GLN A 13 5.70 -8.34 -19.46
CA GLN A 13 6.35 -8.89 -18.28
C GLN A 13 6.29 -7.94 -17.08
N GLN A 14 6.54 -6.64 -17.30
CA GLN A 14 6.45 -5.62 -16.25
C GLN A 14 5.03 -5.48 -15.68
N ARG A 15 4.00 -5.51 -16.54
CA ARG A 15 2.60 -5.48 -16.11
C ARG A 15 2.25 -6.72 -15.29
N GLU A 16 2.56 -7.91 -15.79
CA GLU A 16 2.31 -9.17 -15.08
C GLU A 16 3.02 -9.21 -13.73
N ALA A 17 4.27 -8.74 -13.65
CA ALA A 17 5.01 -8.65 -12.39
C ALA A 17 4.33 -7.70 -11.39
N ARG A 18 3.88 -6.52 -11.84
CA ARG A 18 3.15 -5.57 -11.01
C ARG A 18 1.83 -6.15 -10.50
N GLU A 19 1.07 -6.80 -11.38
CA GLU A 19 -0.22 -7.42 -11.03
C GLU A 19 -0.04 -8.57 -10.02
N ARG A 20 0.98 -9.42 -10.20
CA ARG A 20 1.32 -10.48 -9.24
C ARG A 20 1.66 -9.90 -7.87
N GLU A 21 2.42 -8.82 -7.82
CA GLU A 21 2.81 -8.18 -6.56
C GLU A 21 1.60 -7.54 -5.85
N LEU A 22 0.72 -6.86 -6.60
CA LEU A 22 -0.54 -6.34 -6.08
C LEU A 22 -1.43 -7.47 -5.53
N TYR A 23 -1.51 -8.59 -6.24
CA TYR A 23 -2.26 -9.75 -5.80
C TYR A 23 -1.69 -10.37 -4.53
N ARG A 24 -0.35 -10.48 -4.43
CA ARG A 24 0.35 -10.96 -3.22
C ARG A 24 0.04 -10.08 -2.01
N MET A 25 0.13 -8.75 -2.17
CA MET A 25 -0.21 -7.80 -1.11
C MET A 25 -1.69 -7.92 -0.70
N HIS A 26 -2.60 -8.01 -1.68
CA HIS A 26 -4.02 -8.21 -1.43
C HIS A 26 -4.30 -9.51 -0.66
N GLN A 27 -3.68 -10.63 -1.04
CA GLN A 27 -3.81 -11.90 -0.32
C GLN A 27 -3.32 -11.79 1.13
N GLY A 28 -2.18 -11.13 1.36
CA GLY A 28 -1.68 -10.88 2.72
C GLY A 28 -2.65 -10.05 3.56
N MET A 29 -3.19 -8.98 2.98
CA MET A 29 -4.21 -8.15 3.63
C MET A 29 -5.49 -8.93 3.93
N TYR A 30 -5.96 -9.75 2.97
CA TYR A 30 -7.15 -10.59 3.12
C TYR A 30 -6.99 -11.57 4.28
N ASN A 31 -5.91 -12.35 4.27
CA ASN A 31 -5.64 -13.33 5.33
C ASN A 31 -5.59 -12.68 6.71
N ALA A 32 -4.86 -11.55 6.84
CA ALA A 32 -4.80 -10.83 8.10
C ALA A 32 -6.17 -10.30 8.57
N ALA A 33 -7.02 -9.86 7.64
CA ALA A 33 -8.35 -9.37 7.95
C ALA A 33 -9.32 -10.50 8.32
N GLU A 34 -9.22 -11.67 7.70
CA GLU A 34 -10.01 -12.84 8.07
C GLU A 34 -9.64 -13.35 9.48
N GLU A 35 -8.35 -13.40 9.83
CA GLU A 35 -7.93 -13.71 11.21
C GLU A 35 -8.47 -12.67 12.20
N LEU A 36 -8.44 -11.39 11.83
CA LEU A 36 -8.96 -10.30 12.67
C LEU A 36 -10.48 -10.39 12.87
N ARG A 37 -11.22 -10.95 11.91
CA ARG A 37 -12.66 -11.17 12.00
C ARG A 37 -13.01 -12.18 13.08
N HIS A 38 -12.16 -13.20 13.26
CA HIS A 38 -12.33 -14.25 14.27
C HIS A 38 -11.65 -13.96 15.60
N THR A 39 -10.92 -12.85 15.69
CA THR A 39 -10.24 -12.46 16.91
C THR A 39 -11.22 -11.83 17.90
N ALA A 40 -11.23 -12.34 19.13
CA ALA A 40 -11.89 -11.71 20.28
C ALA A 40 -10.91 -10.83 21.08
N GLY A 41 -11.40 -9.72 21.62
CA GLY A 41 -10.59 -8.76 22.40
C GLY A 41 -10.19 -7.47 21.64
N PRO A 42 -9.35 -6.61 22.25
CA PRO A 42 -8.72 -6.75 23.57
C PRO A 42 -9.71 -6.51 24.74
N GLY A 43 -9.58 -7.30 25.81
CA GLY A 43 -10.45 -7.20 26.99
C GLY A 43 -11.85 -7.77 26.74
N THR A 44 -12.89 -7.01 27.10
CA THR A 44 -14.30 -7.44 27.02
C THR A 44 -14.94 -7.15 25.66
N ARG A 45 -14.14 -6.96 24.61
CA ARG A 45 -14.64 -6.66 23.26
C ARG A 45 -15.01 -7.96 22.54
N ASP A 46 -16.19 -7.96 21.93
CA ASP A 46 -16.71 -9.10 21.19
C ASP A 46 -15.86 -9.44 19.96
N GLU A 47 -16.00 -10.68 19.49
CA GLU A 47 -15.36 -11.17 18.28
C GLU A 47 -15.60 -10.24 17.07
N GLY A 48 -14.53 -10.01 16.31
CA GLY A 48 -14.55 -9.20 15.10
C GLY A 48 -14.76 -7.70 15.34
N TRP A 49 -14.71 -7.21 16.59
CA TRP A 49 -14.80 -5.78 16.89
C TRP A 49 -13.68 -4.99 16.20
N LEU A 50 -12.43 -5.47 16.29
CA LEU A 50 -11.29 -4.85 15.60
C LEU A 50 -11.45 -4.87 14.08
N TYR A 51 -11.99 -5.96 13.52
CA TYR A 51 -12.28 -6.06 12.10
C TYR A 51 -13.30 -5.00 11.66
N ARG A 52 -14.41 -4.82 12.40
CA ARG A 52 -15.40 -3.80 12.04
C ARG A 52 -14.81 -2.38 12.03
N ILE A 53 -13.92 -2.09 12.97
CA ILE A 53 -13.24 -0.80 13.06
C ILE A 53 -12.25 -0.59 11.91
N SER A 54 -11.44 -1.59 11.58
CA SER A 54 -10.45 -1.46 10.49
C SER A 54 -11.10 -1.20 9.12
N GLN A 55 -12.35 -1.63 8.94
CA GLN A 55 -13.10 -1.44 7.71
C GLN A 55 -13.69 -0.03 7.57
N GLU A 56 -13.72 0.78 8.63
CA GLU A 56 -14.21 2.16 8.56
C GLU A 56 -13.37 2.99 7.57
N LYS A 57 -14.03 3.80 6.73
CA LYS A 57 -13.38 4.68 5.74
C LYS A 57 -13.34 6.15 6.17
N LYS A 58 -13.36 6.40 7.48
CA LYS A 58 -13.30 7.75 8.03
C LYS A 58 -11.99 8.43 7.60
N GLY A 59 -12.09 9.62 7.02
CA GLY A 59 -10.93 10.41 6.57
C GLY A 59 -10.25 9.92 5.29
N VAL A 60 -10.65 8.77 4.71
CA VAL A 60 -9.99 8.18 3.52
C VAL A 60 -10.31 8.95 2.23
N TYR A 61 -11.49 9.56 2.13
CA TYR A 61 -11.94 10.24 0.91
C TYR A 61 -11.89 11.79 1.02
N GLY A 62 -11.34 12.32 2.10
CA GLY A 62 -11.31 13.76 2.38
C GLY A 62 -10.03 14.46 1.92
N ALA A 63 -10.06 15.80 1.97
CA ALA A 63 -8.84 16.61 1.84
C ALA A 63 -7.89 16.28 3.01
N GLY A 64 -6.68 15.81 2.69
CA GLY A 64 -5.70 15.35 3.68
C GLY A 64 -5.66 13.84 3.92
N ALA A 65 -6.42 13.02 3.17
CA ALA A 65 -6.36 11.56 3.26
C ALA A 65 -4.95 11.00 3.00
N VAL A 66 -4.21 11.63 2.07
CA VAL A 66 -2.79 11.35 1.83
C VAL A 66 -2.01 12.62 2.16
N PRO A 67 -1.05 12.57 3.11
CA PRO A 67 -0.19 13.71 3.41
C PRO A 67 0.60 14.15 2.19
N ILE A 68 0.52 15.44 1.83
CA ILE A 68 1.20 15.98 0.63
C ILE A 68 2.72 15.81 0.70
N GLU A 69 3.29 15.78 1.90
CA GLU A 69 4.72 15.54 2.12
C GLU A 69 5.17 14.14 1.68
N TYR A 70 4.27 13.15 1.71
CA TYR A 70 4.54 11.79 1.28
C TYR A 70 4.29 11.58 -0.23
N ALA A 71 3.44 12.39 -0.85
CA ALA A 71 3.11 12.32 -2.28
C ALA A 71 4.24 12.83 -3.20
N ARG A 72 5.51 12.75 -2.78
CA ARG A 72 6.68 13.20 -3.54
C ARG A 72 7.02 12.21 -4.65
N TYR A 73 7.32 12.73 -5.83
CA TYR A 73 7.78 11.93 -6.96
C TYR A 73 9.23 11.46 -6.79
N GLN A 74 9.55 10.33 -7.40
CA GLN A 74 10.93 9.87 -7.53
C GLN A 74 11.70 10.79 -8.48
N THR A 75 13.00 10.95 -8.23
CA THR A 75 13.92 11.78 -9.02
C THR A 75 15.10 10.93 -9.48
N GLU A 76 15.66 11.25 -10.65
CA GLU A 76 16.79 10.50 -11.23
C GLU A 76 18.05 10.57 -10.37
N THR A 77 18.27 11.70 -9.68
CA THR A 77 19.40 11.89 -8.75
C THR A 77 18.89 12.49 -7.44
N PRO A 78 19.50 12.14 -6.30
CA PRO A 78 19.07 12.65 -5.00
C PRO A 78 19.36 14.15 -4.86
N ALA A 79 18.61 14.82 -3.98
CA ALA A 79 18.90 16.18 -3.57
C ALA A 79 20.18 16.26 -2.73
N ARG A 80 20.75 17.47 -2.58
CA ARG A 80 21.92 17.74 -1.71
C ARG A 80 21.73 17.23 -0.29
N VAL A 81 20.50 17.31 0.22
CA VAL A 81 20.06 16.68 1.47
C VAL A 81 18.94 15.71 1.10
N ALA A 82 19.25 14.42 1.03
CA ALA A 82 18.29 13.39 0.62
C ALA A 82 17.22 13.11 1.68
N TRP A 83 17.59 13.23 2.96
CA TRP A 83 16.71 12.95 4.09
C TRP A 83 16.96 13.95 5.23
N ASN A 84 15.89 14.43 5.85
CA ASN A 84 15.99 15.31 7.02
C ASN A 84 16.04 14.48 8.31
N HIS A 85 17.24 14.21 8.83
CA HIS A 85 17.44 13.49 10.08
C HIS A 85 17.08 14.31 11.33
N ASP A 86 16.98 15.64 11.20
CA ASP A 86 16.68 16.55 12.31
C ASP A 86 15.19 16.80 12.52
N TRP A 87 14.32 16.13 11.75
CA TRP A 87 12.87 16.29 11.87
C TRP A 87 12.40 16.08 13.32
N LYS A 88 11.60 17.04 13.82
CA LYS A 88 10.97 17.02 15.14
C LYS A 88 9.44 17.11 14.97
N ARG A 89 8.72 16.47 15.88
CA ARG A 89 7.25 16.44 15.93
C ARG A 89 6.67 17.73 16.48
#